data_AF-A0A527XEF5-F1
#
_entry.id   AF-A0A527XEF5-F1
#
_cell.length_a   1.000
_cell.length_b   1.000
_cell.length_c   1.000
_cell.angle_alpha   90.00
_cell.angle_beta   90.00
_cell.angle_gamma   90.00
#
_symmetry.space_group_name_H-M   'P 1'
#
loop_
_entity.id
_entity.type
_entity.pdbx_description
1 polymer ?
#
loop_
_entity_poly.entity_id
_entity_poly.type
_entity_poly.pdbx_seq_one_letter_code
_entity_poly.pdbx_strand_id
1 'polypeptide(L)' 'IRSLFFQTLVVILLFSSIWWIVHNVIENLQRLHIASGFGFLKSRAGFDISDTPIAYTSDSTYFRALVVGLLNTI' A
#
# COMPACT_ATOMS: atom_id res chain seq x y z
N ILE A 1 12.25 -34.45 -11.62
CA ILE A 1 12.90 -34.14 -10.32
C ILE A 1 14.00 -33.07 -10.47
N ARG A 2 15.04 -33.22 -11.32
CA ARG A 2 16.06 -32.17 -11.55
C ARG A 2 15.47 -30.82 -11.99
N SER A 3 14.58 -30.80 -12.99
CA SER A 3 13.95 -29.57 -13.48
C SER A 3 13.12 -28.85 -12.38
N LEU A 4 12.36 -29.61 -11.59
CA LEU A 4 11.52 -29.08 -10.51
C LEU A 4 12.37 -28.48 -9.37
N PHE A 5 13.53 -29.07 -9.07
CA PHE A 5 14.49 -28.51 -8.12
C PHE A 5 15.03 -27.15 -8.57
N PHE A 6 15.50 -27.04 -9.81
CA PHE A 6 16.01 -25.77 -10.35
C PHE A 6 14.92 -24.71 -10.48
N GLN A 7 13.70 -25.10 -10.86
CA GLN A 7 12.58 -24.17 -10.97
C GLN A 7 12.21 -23.58 -9.60
N THR A 8 12.09 -24.41 -8.56
CA THR A 8 11.84 -23.93 -7.19
C THR A 8 12.97 -23.03 -6.70
N LEU A 9 14.23 -23.40 -6.97
CA LEU A 9 15.39 -22.60 -6.58
C LEU A 9 15.39 -21.22 -7.24
N VAL A 10 15.06 -21.15 -8.54
CA VAL A 10 14.95 -19.88 -9.27
C VAL A 10 13.79 -19.03 -8.74
N VAL A 11 12.63 -19.65 -8.45
CA VAL A 11 11.49 -18.94 -7.87
C VAL A 11 11.84 -18.34 -6.51
N ILE A 12 12.46 -19.13 -5.63
CA ILE A 12 12.93 -18.64 -4.32
C ILE A 12 13.90 -17.48 -4.51
N LEU A 13 14.90 -17.64 -5.37
CA LEU A 13 15.89 -16.60 -5.64
C LEU A 13 15.21 -15.32 -6.15
N LEU A 14 14.28 -15.43 -7.09
CA LEU A 14 13.56 -14.31 -7.66
C LEU A 14 12.74 -13.56 -6.59
N PHE A 15 11.94 -14.28 -5.79
CA PHE A 15 11.16 -13.68 -4.71
C PHE A 15 12.06 -13.02 -3.66
N SER A 16 13.16 -13.67 -3.27
CA SER A 16 14.14 -13.10 -2.33
C SER A 16 14.81 -11.85 -2.89
N SER A 17 15.19 -11.85 -4.17
CA SER A 17 15.78 -10.68 -4.83
C SER A 17 14.80 -9.52 -4.93
N ILE A 18 13.55 -9.77 -5.34
CA ILE A 18 12.51 -8.73 -5.39
C ILE A 18 12.25 -8.17 -4.00
N TRP A 19 12.09 -9.04 -3.00
CA TRP A 19 11.88 -8.63 -1.61
C TRP A 19 13.04 -7.74 -1.13
N TRP A 20 14.27 -8.16 -1.37
CA TRP A 20 15.47 -7.40 -0.98
C TRP A 20 15.50 -6.02 -1.65
N ILE A 21 15.25 -5.93 -2.96
CA ILE A 21 15.21 -4.65 -3.68
C ILE A 21 14.14 -3.74 -3.10
N VAL A 22 12.91 -4.24 -2.93
CA VAL A 22 11.80 -3.45 -2.39
C VAL A 22 12.12 -2.93 -0.99
N HIS A 23 12.68 -3.77 -0.12
CA HIS A 23 13.06 -3.37 1.23
C HIS A 23 14.13 -2.27 1.22
N ASN A 24 15.17 -2.42 0.39
CA ASN A 24 16.22 -1.40 0.24
C ASN A 24 15.66 -0.07 -0.25
N VAL A 25 14.76 -0.10 -1.23
CA VAL A 25 14.10 1.11 -1.76
C VAL A 25 13.29 1.79 -0.66
N ILE A 26 12.47 1.03 0.08
CA ILE A 26 11.66 1.58 1.18
C ILE A 26 12.57 2.22 2.25
N GLU A 27 13.61 1.53 2.68
CA GLU A 27 14.54 2.08 3.69
C GLU A 27 15.29 3.31 3.18
N ASN A 28 15.65 3.35 1.89
CA ASN A 28 16.28 4.52 1.28
C ASN A 28 15.32 5.71 1.26
N LEU A 29 14.07 5.51 0.85
CA LEU A 29 13.04 6.54 0.86
C LEU A 29 12.73 7.05 2.27
N GLN A 30 12.71 6.16 3.27
CA GLN A 30 12.56 6.52 4.68
C GLN A 30 13.72 7.39 5.17
N ARG A 31 14.96 7.07 4.82
CA ARG A 31 16.15 7.91 5.13
C ARG A 31 16.05 9.29 4.49
N LEU A 32 15.46 9.39 3.31
CA LEU A 32 15.20 10.66 2.62
C LEU A 32 13.97 11.41 3.14
N HIS A 33 13.31 10.93 4.21
CA HIS A 33 12.05 11.49 4.73
C HIS A 33 10.92 11.56 3.69
N ILE A 34 11.01 10.74 2.63
CA ILE A 34 9.95 10.64 1.63
C ILE A 34 8.92 9.65 2.17
N ALA A 35 7.72 10.17 2.46
CA ALA A 35 6.57 9.35 2.83
C ALA A 35 6.23 8.40 1.67
N SER A 36 6.71 7.17 1.76
CA SER A 36 6.56 6.12 0.75
C SER A 36 5.68 4.99 1.26
N GLY A 37 5.02 4.31 0.32
CA GLY A 37 4.09 3.21 0.62
C GLY A 37 2.67 3.68 0.95
N PHE A 38 1.92 2.81 1.60
CA PHE A 38 0.48 2.98 1.85
C PHE A 38 0.14 3.49 3.25
N GLY A 39 1.14 4.00 3.99
CA GLY A 39 0.94 4.55 5.34
C GLY A 39 -0.10 5.68 5.37
N PHE A 40 -0.15 6.49 4.31
CA PHE A 40 -1.11 7.58 4.17
C PHE A 40 -2.57 7.11 4.25
N LEU A 41 -2.89 5.88 3.81
CA LEU A 41 -4.24 5.32 3.87
C LEU A 41 -4.76 5.20 5.31
N LYS A 42 -3.86 5.05 6.29
CA LYS A 42 -4.19 5.00 7.71
C LYS A 42 -4.14 6.37 8.39
N SER A 43 -3.57 7.38 7.72
CA SER A 43 -3.57 8.75 8.21
C SER A 43 -5.00 9.31 8.19
N ARG A 44 -5.26 10.26 9.08
CA ARG A 44 -6.52 11.01 9.11
C ARG A 44 -6.71 11.75 7.78
N ALA A 45 -7.90 11.64 7.20
CA ALA A 45 -8.26 12.31 5.95
C ALA A 45 -8.16 13.83 6.11
N GLY A 46 -8.73 14.38 7.19
CA GLY A 46 -8.60 15.80 7.54
C GLY A 46 -9.44 16.75 6.66
N PHE A 47 -10.30 16.20 5.81
CA PHE A 47 -11.28 16.93 5.02
C PHE A 47 -12.66 16.30 5.15
N ASP A 48 -13.69 17.13 5.11
CA ASP A 48 -15.08 16.66 5.10
C ASP A 48 -15.52 16.32 3.67
N ILE A 49 -16.39 15.31 3.56
CA ILE A 49 -17.04 14.92 2.31
C ILE A 49 -18.50 15.33 2.46
N SER A 50 -19.00 16.16 1.55
CA SER A 50 -20.35 16.73 1.64
C SER A 50 -21.45 15.68 1.52
N ASP A 51 -21.25 14.65 0.69
CA ASP A 51 -22.23 13.60 0.46
C ASP A 51 -21.61 12.22 0.74
N THR A 52 -22.15 11.52 1.73
CA THR A 52 -21.53 10.32 2.30
C THR A 52 -22.54 9.18 2.34
N PRO A 53 -22.46 8.19 1.42
CA PRO A 53 -23.38 7.05 1.43
C PRO A 53 -23.18 6.13 2.64
N ILE A 54 -22.05 6.24 3.32
CA ILE A 54 -21.73 5.55 4.57
C ILE A 54 -21.21 6.56 5.60
N ALA A 55 -21.39 6.27 6.90
CA ALA A 55 -20.89 7.14 7.97
C ALA A 55 -19.41 7.48 7.75
N TYR A 56 -19.09 8.76 7.68
CA TYR A 56 -17.76 9.29 7.46
C TYR A 56 -17.62 10.62 8.20
N THR A 57 -16.42 10.88 8.70
CA THR A 57 -16.05 12.17 9.31
C THR A 57 -14.63 12.52 8.89
N SER A 58 -14.24 13.80 8.95
CA SER A 58 -12.85 14.24 8.72
C SER A 58 -11.81 13.58 9.62
N ASP A 59 -12.23 13.03 10.77
CA ASP A 59 -11.41 12.22 11.67
C ASP A 59 -11.17 10.78 11.17
N SER A 60 -11.92 10.34 10.17
CA SER A 60 -11.75 9.03 9.54
C SER A 60 -10.45 8.94 8.74
N THR A 61 -10.03 7.72 8.42
CA THR A 61 -8.81 7.48 7.66
C THR A 61 -8.98 7.81 6.17
N TYR A 62 -7.89 8.16 5.48
CA TYR A 62 -7.86 8.35 4.02
C TYR A 62 -8.42 7.14 3.26
N PHE A 63 -8.20 5.92 3.74
CA PHE A 63 -8.80 4.72 3.17
C PHE A 63 -10.33 4.81 3.14
N ARG A 64 -10.94 5.24 4.25
CA ARG A 64 -12.39 5.38 4.34
C ARG A 64 -12.88 6.50 3.42
N ALA A 65 -12.15 7.61 3.33
CA ALA A 65 -12.45 8.68 2.39
C ALA A 65 -12.46 8.21 0.92
N LEU A 66 -11.49 7.38 0.52
CA LEU A 66 -11.43 6.78 -0.81
C LEU A 66 -12.62 5.85 -1.07
N VAL A 67 -12.97 4.99 -0.11
CA VAL A 67 -14.14 4.11 -0.26
C VAL A 67 -15.44 4.92 -0.38
N VAL A 68 -15.60 5.96 0.45
CA VAL A 68 -16.76 6.87 0.39
C VAL A 68 -16.84 7.55 -0.98
N GLY A 69 -15.74 8.09 -1.49
CA GLY A 69 -15.70 8.74 -2.80
C GLY A 69 -16.00 7.78 -3.95
N LEU A 70 -15.48 6.55 -3.90
CA LEU A 70 -15.81 5.50 -4.88
C LEU A 70 -17.29 5.15 -4.85
N LEU A 71 -17.88 5.00 -3.66
CA LEU A 71 -19.31 4.70 -3.50
C LEU A 71 -20.22 5.85 -3.92
N ASN A 72 -19.76 7.10 -3.81
CA ASN A 72 -20.53 8.27 -4.25
C ASN A 72 -20.50 8.47 -5.78
N THR A 73 -19.54 7.82 -6.48
CA THR A 73 -19.38 7.95 -7.93
C THR A 73 -20.30 7.03 -8.74
N ILE A 74 -20.82 5.96 -8.13
CA ILE A 74 -21.75 4.99 -8.73
C ILE A 74 -23.20 5.36 -8.44
#